data_AF-A0A7Y8M6S7-F1
#
_entry.id   AF-A0A7Y8M6S7-F1
#
_cell.length_a   1.000
_cell.length_b   1.000
_cell.length_c   1.000
_cell.angle_alpha   90.00
_cell.angle_beta   90.00
_cell.angle_gamma   90.00
#
_symmetry.space_group_name_H-M   'P 1'
#
loop_
_entity.id
_entity.type
_entity.pdbx_description
1 polymer ?
#
loop_
_entity_poly.entity_id
_entity_poly.type
_entity_poly.pdbx_seq_one_letter_code
_entity_poly.pdbx_strand_id
1 'polypeptide(L)'
;MTPTPLEIQEYILKKLEELSNDWEYSRPMGPGSLLFTELGLESLDAVVLCTAIQEHYGRPMPFAELFAELGEQRRDLSIREVAEFVHRHLDSSPAPATLQG
;
A
#
# COMPACT_ATOMS: atom_id res chain seq x y z
N MET A 1 -15.61 -8.62 8.48
CA MET A 1 -15.64 -7.17 8.76
C MET A 1 -14.58 -6.55 7.89
N THR A 2 -14.93 -5.58 7.05
CA THR A 2 -13.94 -4.87 6.24
C THR A 2 -13.14 -3.95 7.17
N PRO A 3 -11.80 -4.04 7.20
CA PRO A 3 -10.99 -3.15 8.05
C PRO A 3 -11.20 -1.70 7.62
N THR A 4 -11.21 -0.80 8.60
CA THR A 4 -11.35 0.63 8.33
C THR A 4 -10.09 1.18 7.66
N PRO A 5 -10.18 2.30 6.90
CA PRO A 5 -9.00 2.94 6.34
C PRO A 5 -7.92 3.25 7.39
N LEU A 6 -8.34 3.59 8.62
CA LEU A 6 -7.42 3.86 9.71
C LEU A 6 -6.65 2.60 10.14
N GLU A 7 -7.33 1.46 10.30
CA GLU A 7 -6.66 0.19 10.64
C GLU A 7 -5.69 -0.27 9.55
N ILE A 8 -6.06 -0.11 8.28
CA ILE A 8 -5.19 -0.43 7.15
C ILE A 8 -3.97 0.51 7.16
N GLN A 9 -4.19 1.80 7.42
CA GLN A 9 -3.13 2.78 7.51
C GLN A 9 -2.14 2.45 8.64
N GLU A 10 -2.64 2.08 9.83
CA GLU A 10 -1.80 1.65 10.95
C GLU A 10 -1.01 0.38 10.61
N TYR A 11 -1.64 -0.57 9.91
CA TYR A 11 -0.95 -1.77 9.44
C TYR A 11 0.17 -1.43 8.45
N ILE A 12 -0.09 -0.55 7.49
CA ILE A 12 0.90 -0.09 6.50
C ILE A 12 2.04 0.65 7.20
N LEU A 13 1.74 1.56 8.13
CA LEU A 13 2.74 2.27 8.93
C LEU A 13 3.65 1.28 9.65
N LYS A 14 3.07 0.31 10.35
CA LYS A 14 3.83 -0.71 11.07
C LYS A 14 4.70 -1.53 10.12
N LYS A 15 4.18 -1.92 8.95
CA LYS A 15 4.96 -2.64 7.93
C LYS A 15 6.12 -1.82 7.38
N LEU A 16 5.89 -0.53 7.13
CA LEU A 16 6.92 0.40 6.73
C LEU A 16 7.95 0.61 7.84
N GLU A 17 7.54 0.66 9.10
CA GLU A 17 8.45 0.72 10.24
C GLU A 17 9.33 -0.54 10.30
N GLU A 18 8.76 -1.72 10.09
CA GLU A 18 9.50 -2.99 10.03
C GLU A 18 10.51 -3.01 8.87
N LEU A 19 10.10 -2.62 7.66
CA LEU A 19 10.99 -2.47 6.51
C LEU A 19 12.06 -1.40 6.78
N SER A 20 11.68 -0.34 7.51
CA SER A 20 12.57 0.78 7.77
C SER A 20 13.59 0.60 8.88
N ASN A 21 13.41 -0.43 9.69
CA ASN A 21 14.41 -0.80 10.68
C ASN A 21 15.74 -1.18 10.00
N ASP A 22 15.72 -1.60 8.74
CA ASP A 22 16.92 -1.93 7.99
C ASP A 22 17.73 -0.66 7.61
N TRP A 23 17.07 0.48 7.38
CA TRP A 23 17.68 1.71 6.86
C TRP A 23 17.78 2.89 7.87
N GLU A 24 17.77 2.63 9.18
CA GLU A 24 17.91 3.62 10.28
C GLU A 24 17.00 4.87 10.16
N TYR A 25 15.79 4.72 9.61
CA TYR A 25 14.86 5.85 9.46
C TYR A 25 14.33 6.31 10.82
N SER A 26 14.84 7.44 11.33
CA SER A 26 14.52 7.95 12.68
C SER A 26 13.36 8.95 12.76
N ARG A 27 12.66 9.25 11.64
CA ARG A 27 11.56 10.21 11.66
C ARG A 27 10.21 9.52 11.90
N PRO A 28 9.28 10.16 12.64
CA PRO A 28 7.93 9.63 12.78
C PRO A 28 7.23 9.66 11.42
N MET A 29 6.80 8.48 10.95
CA MET A 29 5.96 8.34 9.76
C MET A 29 4.51 8.68 10.12
N GLY A 30 3.83 9.44 9.27
CA GLY A 30 2.43 9.82 9.47
C GLY A 30 1.54 9.48 8.28
N PRO A 31 0.21 9.63 8.41
CA PRO A 31 -0.74 9.41 7.32
C PRO A 31 -0.42 10.19 6.04
N GLY A 32 0.15 11.37 6.20
CA GLY A 32 0.53 12.25 5.10
C GLY A 32 1.94 12.00 4.58
N SER A 33 2.67 11.04 5.14
CA SER A 33 4.03 10.77 4.71
C SER A 33 4.06 10.15 3.32
N LEU A 34 4.99 10.63 2.52
CA LEU A 34 5.19 10.21 1.13
C LEU A 34 6.11 8.99 1.04
N LEU A 35 5.68 7.97 0.33
CA LEU A 35 6.41 6.71 0.17
C LEU A 35 7.72 6.91 -0.59
N PHE A 36 7.71 7.62 -1.71
CA PHE A 36 8.91 7.69 -2.56
C PHE A 36 9.81 8.89 -2.23
N THR A 37 9.24 10.06 -1.97
CA THR A 37 9.97 11.33 -1.77
C THR A 37 10.42 11.51 -0.33
N GLU A 38 9.60 11.13 0.66
CA GLU A 38 9.99 11.26 2.07
C GLU A 38 10.70 10.01 2.58
N LEU A 39 10.11 8.83 2.34
CA LEU A 39 10.68 7.57 2.82
C LEU A 39 11.78 7.02 1.91
N GLY A 40 11.85 7.46 0.65
CA GLY A 40 12.83 6.92 -0.30
C GLY A 40 12.54 5.46 -0.67
N LEU A 41 11.28 5.01 -0.53
CA LEU A 41 10.86 3.63 -0.74
C LEU A 41 11.33 3.14 -2.12
N GLU A 42 12.15 2.09 -2.15
CA GLU A 42 12.55 1.50 -3.42
C GLU A 42 11.39 0.71 -4.01
N SER A 43 11.47 0.45 -5.32
CA SER A 43 10.48 -0.39 -6.00
C SER A 43 10.38 -1.79 -5.37
N LEU A 44 11.47 -2.30 -4.80
CA LEU A 44 11.49 -3.57 -4.08
C LEU A 44 10.66 -3.49 -2.79
N ASP A 45 10.86 -2.47 -1.95
CA ASP A 45 10.10 -2.29 -0.71
C ASP A 45 8.62 -2.06 -0.98
N ALA A 46 8.30 -1.33 -2.05
CA ALA A 46 6.93 -1.15 -2.52
C ALA A 46 6.25 -2.49 -2.87
N VAL A 47 6.96 -3.35 -3.61
CA VAL A 47 6.46 -4.69 -3.98
C VAL A 47 6.31 -5.58 -2.73
N VAL A 48 7.27 -5.55 -1.80
CA VAL A 48 7.21 -6.32 -0.55
C VAL A 48 6.04 -5.86 0.31
N LEU A 49 5.86 -4.56 0.50
CA LEU A 49 4.72 -3.98 1.22
C LEU A 49 3.39 -4.41 0.60
N CYS A 50 3.27 -4.31 -0.73
CA CYS A 50 2.04 -4.67 -1.43
C CYS A 50 1.76 -6.17 -1.38
N THR A 51 2.79 -7.01 -1.43
CA THR A 51 2.65 -8.45 -1.25
C THR A 51 2.15 -8.76 0.16
N ALA A 52 2.77 -8.15 1.18
CA ALA A 52 2.36 -8.34 2.57
C ALA A 52 0.90 -7.92 2.81
N ILE A 53 0.45 -6.80 2.22
CA ILE A 53 -0.94 -6.34 2.29
C ILE A 53 -1.89 -7.36 1.63
N GLN A 54 -1.56 -7.83 0.43
CA GLN A 54 -2.38 -8.80 -0.30
C GLN A 54 -2.47 -10.14 0.43
N GLU A 55 -1.37 -10.62 1.01
CA GLU A 55 -1.33 -11.83 1.84
C GLU A 55 -2.13 -11.65 3.13
N HIS A 56 -2.00 -10.49 3.78
CA HIS A 56 -2.72 -10.20 5.02
C HIS A 56 -4.23 -10.17 4.83
N TYR A 57 -4.71 -9.60 3.72
CA TYR A 57 -6.14 -9.54 3.41
C TYR A 57 -6.65 -10.70 2.53
N GLY A 58 -5.76 -11.55 2.02
CA GLY A 58 -6.10 -12.67 1.13
C GLY A 58 -6.78 -12.26 -0.17
N ARG A 59 -6.46 -11.07 -0.69
CA ARG A 59 -7.13 -10.45 -1.84
C ARG A 59 -6.09 -9.88 -2.82
N PRO A 60 -6.14 -10.26 -4.11
CA PRO A 60 -5.28 -9.65 -5.12
C PRO A 60 -5.70 -8.20 -5.36
N MET A 61 -4.74 -7.29 -5.40
CA MET A 61 -4.98 -5.85 -5.58
C MET A 61 -4.02 -5.31 -6.64
N PRO A 62 -4.48 -4.45 -7.57
CA PRO A 62 -3.67 -3.96 -8.67
C PRO A 62 -2.72 -2.83 -8.24
N PHE A 63 -1.89 -3.08 -7.22
CA PHE A 63 -0.87 -2.12 -6.79
C PHE A 63 0.14 -1.79 -7.88
N ALA A 64 0.44 -2.75 -8.76
CA ALA A 64 1.32 -2.53 -9.89
C ALA A 64 0.79 -1.43 -10.83
N GLU A 65 -0.53 -1.40 -11.08
CA GLU A 65 -1.16 -0.35 -11.88
C GLU A 65 -1.11 0.99 -11.15
N LEU A 66 -1.42 1.00 -9.84
CA LEU A 66 -1.32 2.21 -9.02
C LEU A 66 0.10 2.82 -9.08
N PHE A 67 1.15 2.01 -8.91
CA PHE A 67 2.53 2.50 -8.99
C PHE A 67 2.93 2.94 -10.39
N ALA A 68 2.46 2.24 -11.43
CA ALA A 68 2.71 2.66 -12.81
C ALA A 68 2.07 4.03 -13.08
N GLU A 69 0.82 4.24 -12.68
CA GLU A 69 0.12 5.52 -12.81
C GLU A 69 0.84 6.65 -12.06
N LEU A 70 1.31 6.39 -10.83
CA LEU A 70 2.08 7.36 -10.05
C LEU A 70 3.41 7.72 -10.70
N GLY A 71 4.11 6.72 -11.27
CA GLY A 71 5.33 6.92 -12.03
C GLY A 71 5.11 7.79 -13.27
N GLU A 72 4.03 7.54 -14.01
CA GLU A 72 3.60 8.34 -15.17
C GLU A 72 3.24 9.78 -14.78
N GLN A 73 2.48 9.94 -13.69
CA GLN A 73 2.08 11.24 -13.14
C GLN A 73 3.26 11.97 -12.47
N ARG A 74 4.42 11.34 -12.32
CA ARG A 74 5.57 11.83 -11.54
C ARG A 74 5.12 12.31 -10.15
N ARG A 75 4.14 11.60 -9.58
CA ARG A 75 3.49 11.95 -8.32
C ARG A 75 3.83 10.90 -7.29
N ASP A 76 3.91 11.37 -6.06
CA ASP A 76 4.14 10.50 -4.92
C ASP A 76 2.85 9.95 -4.32
N LEU A 77 2.98 8.84 -3.59
CA LEU A 77 1.90 8.16 -2.92
C LEU A 77 2.01 8.35 -1.42
N SER A 78 0.97 8.91 -0.82
CA SER A 78 0.87 9.01 0.63
C SER A 78 0.38 7.70 1.25
N ILE A 79 0.79 7.44 2.50
CA ILE A 79 0.33 6.26 3.26
C ILE A 79 -1.21 6.22 3.35
N ARG A 80 -1.85 7.38 3.52
CA ARG A 80 -3.32 7.49 3.51
C ARG A 80 -3.92 7.03 2.18
N GLU A 81 -3.37 7.46 1.05
CA GLU A 81 -3.88 7.07 -0.28
C GLU A 81 -3.77 5.55 -0.49
N VAL A 82 -2.71 4.91 0.00
CA VAL A 82 -2.61 3.43 -0.02
C VAL A 82 -3.71 2.80 0.81
N ALA A 83 -3.92 3.29 2.03
CA ALA A 83 -4.95 2.75 2.92
C ALA A 83 -6.37 2.92 2.33
N GLU A 84 -6.66 4.06 1.71
CA GLU A 84 -7.92 4.32 1.02
C GLU A 84 -8.08 3.41 -0.21
N PHE A 85 -7.02 3.22 -0.99
CA PHE A 85 -7.02 2.32 -2.15
C PHE A 85 -7.34 0.87 -1.75
N VAL A 86 -6.70 0.39 -0.69
CA VAL A 86 -6.92 -0.95 -0.14
C VAL A 86 -8.34 -1.08 0.40
N HIS A 87 -8.78 -0.12 1.22
CA HIS A 87 -10.14 -0.13 1.77
C HIS A 87 -11.18 -0.21 0.66
N ARG A 88 -11.02 0.62 -0.38
CA ARG A 88 -11.91 0.65 -1.53
C ARG A 88 -11.95 -0.68 -2.27
N HIS A 89 -10.82 -1.37 -2.44
CA HIS A 89 -10.76 -2.69 -3.07
C HIS A 89 -11.31 -3.82 -2.19
N LEU A 90 -11.17 -3.71 -0.86
CA LEU A 90 -11.76 -4.66 0.08
C LEU A 90 -13.28 -4.52 0.17
N ASP A 91 -13.79 -3.29 0.08
CA ASP A 91 -15.22 -2.97 0.09
C ASP A 91 -15.87 -3.23 -1.28
N SER A 92 -15.22 -2.78 -2.35
CA SER A 92 -15.57 -3.09 -3.74
C SER A 92 -15.12 -4.50 -4.06
N SER A 93 -15.72 -5.51 -3.46
CA SER A 93 -15.57 -6.89 -3.91
C SER A 93 -15.93 -6.93 -5.41
N PRO A 94 -14.99 -7.10 -6.36
CA PRO A 94 -15.40 -7.58 -7.65
C PRO A 94 -15.81 -9.02 -7.36
N ALA A 95 -17.11 -9.32 -7.49
CA ALA A 95 -17.52 -10.70 -7.67
C ALA A 95 -16.56 -11.31 -8.71
N PRO A 96 -15.92 -12.46 -8.45
CA PRO A 96 -15.01 -13.04 -9.41
C PRO A 96 -15.78 -13.16 -10.72
N ALA A 97 -15.29 -12.49 -11.76
CA ALA A 97 -15.65 -12.83 -13.11
C ALA A 97 -15.08 -14.23 -13.37
N THR A 98 -15.81 -15.23 -12.87
CA THR A 98 -15.79 -16.57 -13.42
C THR A 98 -16.12 -16.39 -14.88
N LEU A 99 -15.13 -16.48 -15.77
CA LEU A 99 -15.21 -16.98 -17.15
C LEU A 99 -13.91 -16.66 -17.90
N GLN A 100 -13.23 -17.73 -18.33
CA GLN A 100 -12.52 -17.95 -19.60
C GLN A 100 -11.30 -18.85 -19.34
N GLY A 101 -11.22 -20.10 -19.79
CA GLY A 101 -12.11 -20.93 -20.60
C GLY A 101 -11.62 -22.37 -20.62
#